data_AF-A0A5N6TKT1-F1
#
_entry.id   AF-A0A5N6TKT1-F1
#
_cell.length_a   1.000
_cell.length_b   1.000
_cell.length_c   1.000
_cell.angle_alpha   90.00
_cell.angle_beta   90.00
_cell.angle_gamma   90.00
#
_symmetry.space_group_name_H-M   'P 1'
#
loop_
_entity.id
_entity.type
_entity.pdbx_description
1 polymer ?
#
loop_
_entity_poly.entity_id
_entity_poly.type
_entity_poly.pdbx_seq_one_letter_code
_entity_poly.pdbx_strand_id
1 'polypeptide(L)'
;MMAQSAEQARLTLQNLHIPLGIRQHCAKLHQTAQDVRTLGRLDGSQSKTLVSSAVRIMMTKQTVRPFQCYQEFLFDIHRIAGCSMVVLSSASLGKESIVRLKAGLRRSLVQYIELNQSLLESVPLSTLANDFKVPNKGTLSGEGKGQKAKCDFNNYLLLLIEVC
;
A
#
# COMPACT_ATOMS: atom_id res chain seq x y z
N MET A 1 -25.05 18.02 -17.26
CA MET A 1 -24.60 18.37 -15.89
C MET A 1 -24.83 17.27 -14.84
N MET A 2 -25.33 16.06 -15.16
CA MET A 2 -25.63 15.03 -14.14
C MET A 2 -24.47 14.07 -13.80
N ALA A 3 -23.37 14.08 -14.55
CA ALA A 3 -22.25 13.15 -14.32
C ALA A 3 -21.35 13.53 -13.11
N GLN A 4 -21.25 14.82 -12.76
CA GLN A 4 -20.40 15.27 -11.65
C GLN A 4 -20.96 14.87 -10.27
N SER A 5 -22.28 14.80 -10.11
CA SER A 5 -22.91 14.48 -8.82
C SER A 5 -22.82 13.00 -8.44
N ALA A 6 -22.83 12.09 -9.43
CA ALA A 6 -22.68 10.65 -9.20
C ALA A 6 -21.24 10.24 -8.85
N GLU A 7 -20.25 10.87 -9.47
CA GLU A 7 -18.83 10.66 -9.16
C GLU A 7 -18.51 11.20 -7.75
N GLN A 8 -19.04 12.38 -7.40
CA GLN A 8 -18.92 12.94 -6.06
C GLN A 8 -19.57 12.02 -5.00
N ALA A 9 -20.72 11.42 -5.29
CA ALA A 9 -21.41 10.50 -4.39
C ALA A 9 -20.65 9.16 -4.20
N ARG A 10 -20.02 8.61 -5.25
CA ARG A 10 -19.13 7.43 -5.14
C ARG A 10 -17.92 7.70 -4.25
N LEU A 11 -17.28 8.85 -4.42
CA LEU A 11 -16.17 9.28 -3.56
C LEU A 11 -16.61 9.48 -2.11
N THR A 12 -17.85 9.91 -1.88
CA THR A 12 -18.40 10.11 -0.53
C THR A 12 -18.69 8.78 0.17
N LEU A 13 -19.22 7.77 -0.55
CA LEU A 13 -19.49 6.44 0.01
C LEU A 13 -18.20 5.66 0.34
N GLN A 14 -17.15 5.78 -0.47
CA GLN A 14 -15.84 5.17 -0.19
C GLN A 14 -15.18 5.73 1.09
N ASN A 15 -15.47 6.99 1.44
CA ASN A 15 -14.93 7.64 2.62
C ASN A 15 -15.67 7.29 3.93
N LEU A 16 -16.90 6.75 3.86
CA LEU A 16 -17.74 6.52 5.03
C LEU A 16 -17.32 5.29 5.87
N HIS A 17 -16.51 4.38 5.32
CA HIS A 17 -16.10 3.15 6.02
C HIS A 17 -14.59 3.06 6.30
N ILE A 18 -13.86 4.20 6.31
CA ILE A 18 -12.44 4.22 6.69
C ILE A 18 -12.34 4.19 8.23
N PRO A 19 -11.74 3.14 8.83
CA PRO A 19 -11.55 3.08 10.27
C PRO A 19 -10.78 4.30 10.77
N LEU A 20 -11.24 4.90 11.88
CA LEU A 20 -10.62 6.11 12.46
C LEU A 20 -9.10 5.96 12.64
N GLY A 21 -8.64 4.76 13.03
CA GLY A 21 -7.23 4.46 13.25
C GLY A 21 -6.32 4.54 12.01
N ILE A 22 -6.87 4.60 10.79
CA ILE A 22 -6.07 4.71 9.56
C ILE A 22 -6.30 5.99 8.77
N ARG A 23 -7.25 6.86 9.17
CA ARG A 23 -7.58 8.09 8.42
C ARG A 23 -6.38 9.00 8.17
N GLN A 24 -5.53 9.19 9.17
CA GLN A 24 -4.31 9.98 9.02
C GLN A 24 -3.32 9.35 8.01
N HIS A 25 -3.29 8.03 7.93
CA HIS A 25 -2.45 7.31 6.97
C HIS A 25 -3.00 7.46 5.55
N CYS A 26 -4.32 7.36 5.38
CA CYS A 26 -4.99 7.64 4.11
C CYS A 26 -4.75 9.08 3.64
N ALA A 27 -4.86 10.07 4.54
CA ALA A 27 -4.60 11.46 4.21
C ALA A 27 -3.14 11.68 3.76
N LYS A 28 -2.17 11.06 4.44
CA LYS A 28 -0.75 11.11 4.04
C LYS A 28 -0.53 10.49 2.66
N LEU A 29 -1.15 9.35 2.37
CA LEU A 29 -1.06 8.70 1.05
C LEU A 29 -1.56 9.64 -0.06
N HIS A 30 -2.72 10.27 0.14
CA HIS A 30 -3.27 11.22 -0.82
C HIS A 30 -2.38 12.45 -1.01
N GLN A 31 -1.90 13.03 0.09
CA GLN A 31 -0.99 14.17 0.03
C GLN A 31 0.28 13.82 -0.76
N THR A 32 0.96 12.73 -0.40
CA THR A 32 2.18 12.31 -1.10
C THR A 32 1.91 11.95 -2.56
N ALA A 33 0.77 11.33 -2.88
CA ALA A 33 0.39 11.05 -4.27
C ALA A 33 0.20 12.33 -5.07
N GLN A 34 -0.46 13.35 -4.49
CA GLN A 34 -0.65 14.65 -5.10
C GLN A 34 0.68 15.41 -5.28
N ASP A 35 1.55 15.38 -4.27
CA ASP A 35 2.87 15.99 -4.34
C ASP A 35 3.71 15.35 -5.44
N VAL A 36 3.75 14.03 -5.53
CA VAL A 36 4.47 13.31 -6.58
C VAL A 36 3.87 13.60 -7.96
N ARG A 37 2.54 13.68 -8.07
CA ARG A 37 1.88 14.03 -9.33
C ARG A 37 2.25 15.44 -9.80
N THR A 38 2.40 16.37 -8.86
CA THR A 38 2.71 17.77 -9.14
C THR A 38 4.21 17.98 -9.44
N LEU A 39 5.08 17.32 -8.67
CA LEU A 39 6.53 17.53 -8.72
C LEU A 39 7.26 16.53 -9.63
N GLY A 40 6.64 15.41 -9.97
CA GLY A 40 7.26 14.31 -10.70
C GLY A 40 8.32 13.53 -9.89
N ARG A 41 8.48 13.83 -8.60
CA ARG A 41 9.51 13.25 -7.72
C ARG A 41 9.03 13.17 -6.27
N LEU A 42 9.70 12.34 -5.46
CA LEU A 42 9.51 12.34 -4.01
C LEU A 42 10.08 13.63 -3.42
N ASP A 43 9.30 14.28 -2.55
CA ASP A 43 9.73 15.47 -1.85
C ASP A 43 10.67 15.13 -0.69
N GLY A 44 11.82 15.82 -0.62
CA GLY A 44 12.83 15.64 0.42
C GLY A 44 13.71 14.38 0.33
N SER A 45 14.87 14.44 0.99
CA SER A 45 15.78 13.29 1.14
C SER A 45 15.17 12.16 1.97
N GLN A 46 14.35 12.50 2.97
CA GLN A 46 13.73 11.54 3.87
C GLN A 46 12.83 10.54 3.13
N SER A 47 11.94 11.02 2.25
CA SER A 47 11.04 10.15 1.47
C SER A 47 11.81 9.17 0.60
N LYS A 48 12.91 9.62 -0.02
CA LYS A 48 13.79 8.75 -0.81
C LYS A 48 14.46 7.69 0.07
N THR A 49 14.96 8.06 1.25
CA THR A 49 15.56 7.11 2.20
C THR A 49 14.55 6.07 2.69
N LEU A 50 13.28 6.47 2.91
CA LEU A 50 12.21 5.56 3.29
C LEU A 50 11.93 4.51 2.20
N VAL A 51 11.83 4.95 0.94
CA VAL A 51 11.63 4.03 -0.21
C VAL A 51 12.83 3.11 -0.38
N SER A 52 14.06 3.62 -0.38
CA SER A 52 15.27 2.79 -0.48
C SER A 52 15.35 1.75 0.66
N SER A 53 14.98 2.15 1.87
CA SER A 53 14.93 1.23 3.02
C SER A 53 13.87 0.16 2.85
N ALA A 54 12.70 0.51 2.32
CA ALA A 54 11.61 -0.43 2.04
C ALA A 54 12.01 -1.46 0.97
N VAL A 55 12.63 -1.02 -0.13
CA VAL A 55 13.14 -1.93 -1.18
C VAL A 55 14.18 -2.89 -0.61
N ARG A 56 15.14 -2.39 0.17
CA ARG A 56 16.13 -3.26 0.84
C ARG A 56 15.45 -4.28 1.75
N ILE A 57 14.43 -3.87 2.50
CA ILE A 57 13.68 -4.77 3.40
C ILE A 57 12.95 -5.86 2.60
N MET A 58 12.33 -5.52 1.47
CA MET A 58 11.68 -6.51 0.60
C MET A 58 12.66 -7.54 0.04
N MET A 59 13.87 -7.11 -0.34
CA MET A 59 14.87 -7.97 -0.98
C MET A 59 15.73 -8.80 -0.02
N THR A 60 15.67 -8.53 1.29
CA THR A 60 16.50 -9.21 2.27
C THR A 60 15.65 -9.96 3.29
N LYS A 61 16.16 -11.11 3.76
CA LYS A 61 15.49 -11.88 4.81
C LYS A 61 15.48 -11.08 6.11
N GLN A 62 14.28 -10.80 6.63
CA GLN A 62 14.13 -10.10 7.91
C GLN A 62 14.03 -11.11 9.05
N THR A 63 14.85 -10.94 10.09
CA THR A 63 14.86 -11.79 11.29
C THR A 63 14.20 -11.12 12.50
N VAL A 64 13.98 -9.81 12.44
CA VAL A 64 13.44 -9.02 13.55
C VAL A 64 11.97 -8.68 13.27
N ARG A 65 11.10 -8.95 14.24
CA ARG A 65 9.63 -8.86 14.10
C ARG A 65 9.10 -7.54 13.50
N PRO A 66 9.57 -6.33 13.90
CA PRO A 66 9.13 -5.09 13.26
C PRO A 66 9.44 -5.02 11.76
N PHE A 67 10.59 -5.55 11.35
CA PHE A 67 10.98 -5.56 9.94
C PHE A 67 10.20 -6.61 9.15
N GLN A 68 9.95 -7.79 9.74
CA GLN A 68 9.07 -8.81 9.15
C GLN A 68 7.66 -8.26 8.94
N CYS A 69 7.10 -7.61 9.96
CA CYS A 69 5.77 -7.00 9.88
C CYS A 69 5.68 -5.94 8.76
N TYR A 70 6.72 -5.12 8.60
CA TYR A 70 6.76 -4.13 7.53
C TYR A 70 6.95 -4.81 6.16
N GLN A 71 7.80 -5.84 6.06
CA GLN A 71 8.00 -6.62 4.85
C GLN A 71 6.71 -7.30 4.37
N GLU A 72 5.96 -7.93 5.28
CA GLU A 72 4.65 -8.53 4.98
C GLU A 72 3.68 -7.50 4.40
N PHE A 73 3.58 -6.33 5.04
CA PHE A 73 2.74 -5.23 4.56
C PHE A 73 3.14 -4.77 3.14
N LEU A 74 4.44 -4.62 2.88
CA LEU A 74 4.93 -4.24 1.55
C LEU A 74 4.65 -5.32 0.50
N PHE A 75 4.77 -6.60 0.85
CA PHE A 75 4.41 -7.69 -0.05
C PHE A 75 2.91 -7.78 -0.33
N ASP A 76 2.08 -7.52 0.67
CA ASP A 76 0.63 -7.44 0.48
C ASP A 76 0.27 -6.33 -0.51
N ILE A 77 0.81 -5.12 -0.33
CA ILE A 77 0.62 -4.01 -1.28
C ILE A 77 1.15 -4.38 -2.66
N HIS A 78 2.37 -4.91 -2.73
CA HIS A 78 2.99 -5.26 -4.00
C HIS A 78 2.14 -6.28 -4.77
N ARG A 79 1.61 -7.28 -4.07
CA ARG A 79 0.77 -8.33 -4.67
C ARG A 79 -0.53 -7.77 -5.24
N ILE A 80 -1.21 -6.88 -4.51
CA ILE A 80 -2.55 -6.42 -4.90
C ILE A 80 -2.51 -5.18 -5.81
N ALA A 81 -1.64 -4.20 -5.52
CA ALA A 81 -1.65 -2.88 -6.15
C ALA A 81 -0.32 -2.51 -6.85
N GLY A 82 0.67 -3.40 -6.84
CA GLY A 82 1.88 -3.29 -7.66
C GLY A 82 2.96 -2.33 -7.13
N CYS A 83 4.01 -2.15 -7.94
CA CYS A 83 5.24 -1.48 -7.55
C CYS A 83 5.05 0.02 -7.26
N SER A 84 4.22 0.72 -8.04
CA SER A 84 3.90 2.14 -7.84
C SER A 84 3.37 2.39 -6.41
N MET A 85 2.50 1.50 -5.92
CA MET A 85 1.89 1.64 -4.60
C MET A 85 2.85 1.28 -3.46
N VAL A 86 3.83 0.42 -3.70
CA VAL A 86 4.93 0.16 -2.75
C VAL A 86 5.74 1.44 -2.53
N VAL A 87 6.10 2.16 -3.61
CA VAL A 87 6.81 3.44 -3.52
C VAL A 87 5.98 4.45 -2.73
N LEU A 88 4.73 4.66 -3.14
CA LEU A 88 3.85 5.63 -2.50
C LEU A 88 3.69 5.34 -1.01
N SER A 89 3.37 4.10 -0.65
CA SER A 89 3.12 3.71 0.74
C SER A 89 4.36 3.82 1.60
N SER A 90 5.52 3.46 1.04
CA SER A 90 6.81 3.56 1.74
C SER A 90 7.19 5.01 2.00
N ALA A 91 7.04 5.88 1.00
CA ALA A 91 7.33 7.31 1.11
C ALA A 91 6.39 8.00 2.10
N SER A 92 5.10 7.67 2.08
CA SER A 92 4.07 8.35 2.87
C SER A 92 4.07 7.93 4.34
N LEU A 93 4.29 6.63 4.61
CA LEU A 93 4.02 6.04 5.92
C LEU A 93 5.29 5.60 6.64
N GLY A 94 6.22 5.00 5.91
CA GLY A 94 7.44 4.41 6.46
C GLY A 94 7.19 3.27 7.46
N LYS A 95 8.29 2.62 7.88
CA LYS A 95 8.26 1.46 8.78
C LYS A 95 7.56 1.74 10.12
N GLU A 96 7.95 2.82 10.79
CA GLU A 96 7.49 3.10 12.16
C GLU A 96 5.98 3.29 12.26
N SER A 97 5.35 3.89 11.26
CA SER A 97 3.90 4.07 11.25
C SER A 97 3.19 2.73 11.10
N ILE A 98 3.65 1.87 10.19
CA ILE A 98 3.03 0.57 9.92
C ILE A 98 3.20 -0.42 11.08
N VAL A 99 4.39 -0.46 11.68
CA VAL A 99 4.68 -1.37 12.81
C VAL A 99 3.80 -1.05 14.01
N ARG A 100 3.48 0.24 14.23
CA ARG A 100 2.62 0.68 15.35
C ARG A 100 1.13 0.41 15.14
N LEU A 101 0.69 0.18 13.90
CA LEU A 101 -0.70 -0.19 13.63
C LEU A 101 -0.99 -1.60 14.16
N LYS A 102 -2.24 -1.84 14.59
CA LYS A 102 -2.71 -3.20 14.86
C LYS A 102 -2.86 -3.97 13.55
N ALA A 103 -2.77 -5.31 13.60
CA ALA A 103 -2.87 -6.15 12.41
C ALA A 103 -4.15 -5.92 11.59
N GLY A 104 -5.30 -5.74 12.26
CA GLY A 104 -6.57 -5.42 11.59
C GLY A 104 -6.53 -4.09 10.83
N LEU A 105 -5.95 -3.05 11.45
CA LEU A 105 -5.81 -1.73 10.83
C LEU A 105 -4.83 -1.73 9.66
N ARG A 106 -3.73 -2.50 9.75
CA ARG A 106 -2.85 -2.70 8.58
C ARG A 106 -3.61 -3.33 7.42
N ARG A 107 -4.43 -4.34 7.69
CA ARG A 107 -5.26 -5.00 6.68
C ARG A 107 -6.26 -4.02 6.04
N SER A 108 -6.95 -3.22 6.85
CA SER A 108 -7.85 -2.18 6.35
C SER A 108 -7.12 -1.13 5.51
N LEU A 109 -5.88 -0.80 5.86
CA LEU A 109 -5.07 0.15 5.07
C LEU A 109 -4.65 -0.44 3.72
N VAL A 110 -4.27 -1.71 3.68
CA VAL A 110 -3.98 -2.45 2.44
C VAL A 110 -5.21 -2.47 1.52
N GLN A 111 -6.37 -2.82 2.07
CA GLN A 111 -7.64 -2.81 1.34
C GLN A 111 -8.01 -1.39 0.85
N TYR A 112 -7.76 -0.37 1.67
CA TYR A 112 -7.97 1.01 1.26
C TYR A 112 -7.14 1.39 0.03
N ILE A 113 -5.85 1.03 0.03
CA ILE A 113 -4.94 1.30 -1.10
C ILE A 113 -5.44 0.60 -2.38
N GLU A 114 -5.85 -0.67 -2.27
CA GLU A 114 -6.41 -1.44 -3.40
C GLU A 114 -7.66 -0.75 -3.99
N LEU A 115 -8.63 -0.39 -3.14
CA LEU A 115 -9.87 0.23 -3.58
C LEU A 115 -9.70 1.65 -4.16
N ASN A 116 -8.61 2.34 -3.79
CA ASN A 116 -8.33 3.71 -4.20
C ASN A 116 -7.14 3.81 -5.17
N GLN A 117 -6.69 2.69 -5.73
CA GLN A 117 -5.49 2.66 -6.57
C GLN A 117 -5.57 3.65 -7.73
N SER A 118 -6.72 3.74 -8.41
CA SER A 118 -6.93 4.66 -9.53
C SER A 118 -6.75 6.14 -9.17
N LEU A 119 -7.02 6.52 -7.91
CA LEU A 119 -6.87 7.89 -7.41
C LEU A 119 -5.43 8.18 -6.95
N LEU A 120 -4.76 7.16 -6.44
CA LEU A 120 -3.41 7.25 -5.88
C LEU A 120 -2.32 7.09 -6.95
N GLU A 121 -2.59 6.33 -8.01
CA GLU A 121 -1.64 6.05 -9.06
C GLU A 121 -1.37 7.27 -9.96
N SER A 122 -0.16 7.32 -10.49
CA SER A 122 0.27 8.33 -11.45
C SER A 122 1.51 7.83 -12.19
N VAL A 123 1.71 8.30 -13.42
CA VAL A 123 2.89 7.94 -14.24
C VAL A 123 4.21 8.20 -13.50
N PRO A 124 4.41 9.33 -12.80
CA PRO A 124 5.63 9.54 -12.04
C PRO A 124 5.88 8.48 -10.95
N LEU A 125 4.85 7.95 -10.30
CA LEU A 125 5.02 6.87 -9.31
C LEU A 125 5.55 5.58 -9.97
N SER A 126 5.07 5.26 -11.17
CA SER A 126 5.56 4.11 -11.93
C SER A 126 7.02 4.30 -12.36
N THR A 127 7.38 5.51 -12.80
CA THR A 127 8.79 5.86 -13.11
C THR A 127 9.66 5.71 -11.86
N LEU A 128 9.23 6.26 -10.72
CA LEU A 128 9.97 6.13 -9.47
C LEU A 128 10.11 4.66 -9.02
N ALA A 129 9.09 3.83 -9.22
CA ALA A 129 9.18 2.41 -8.91
C ALA A 129 10.30 1.71 -9.70
N ASN A 130 10.50 2.10 -10.96
CA ASN A 130 11.63 1.63 -11.77
C ASN A 130 12.97 2.21 -11.28
N ASP A 131 13.03 3.50 -10.97
CA ASP A 131 14.25 4.17 -10.49
C ASP A 131 14.76 3.56 -9.17
N PHE A 132 13.84 3.27 -8.24
CA PHE A 132 14.15 2.61 -6.97
C PHE A 132 14.31 1.09 -7.09
N LYS A 133 14.13 0.53 -8.29
CA LYS A 133 14.24 -0.92 -8.58
C LYS A 133 13.35 -1.77 -7.68
N VAL A 134 12.11 -1.34 -7.49
CA VAL A 134 11.12 -2.15 -6.76
C VAL A 134 10.97 -3.50 -7.48
N PRO A 135 11.14 -4.64 -6.80
CA PRO A 135 11.06 -5.95 -7.42
C PRO A 135 9.70 -6.16 -8.11
N ASN A 136 9.70 -6.66 -9.34
CA ASN A 136 8.46 -7.03 -10.03
C ASN A 136 7.87 -8.32 -9.44
N LYS A 137 6.57 -8.57 -9.65
CA LYS A 137 5.87 -9.77 -9.12
C LYS A 137 6.57 -11.11 -9.42
N GLY A 138 7.40 -11.19 -10.47
CA GLY A 138 8.18 -12.39 -10.80
C GLY A 138 9.56 -12.51 -10.14
N THR A 139 10.13 -11.46 -9.56
CA THR A 139 11.53 -11.46 -9.08
C THR A 139 11.69 -11.70 -7.59
N LEU A 140 10.59 -11.80 -6.83
CA LEU A 140 10.60 -12.11 -5.39
C LEU A 140 10.72 -13.61 -5.08
N SER A 141 10.79 -14.46 -6.11
CA SER A 141 10.95 -15.90 -5.99
C SER A 141 12.44 -16.31 -5.94
N GLY A 142 13.16 -15.85 -4.91
CA GLY A 142 14.50 -16.31 -4.59
C GLY A 142 14.46 -17.48 -3.59
N GLU A 143 14.58 -18.69 -4.13
CA GLU A 143 15.06 -19.94 -3.51
C GLU A 143 14.98 -20.10 -1.98
N GLY A 144 13.93 -20.79 -1.53
CA GLY A 144 13.83 -21.40 -0.21
C GLY A 144 12.82 -22.54 -0.26
N LYS A 145 13.27 -23.76 -0.54
CA LYS A 145 12.47 -24.97 -0.34
C LYS A 145 12.02 -25.03 1.12
N GLY A 146 10.72 -25.11 1.36
CA GLY A 146 10.15 -25.50 2.66
C GLY A 146 9.51 -24.37 3.47
N GLN A 147 8.25 -24.09 3.20
CA GLN A 147 7.13 -24.37 4.11
C GLN A 147 5.87 -23.68 3.58
N LYS A 148 4.89 -24.52 3.27
CA LYS A 148 3.57 -24.17 2.78
C LYS A 148 2.79 -23.57 3.96
N ALA A 149 2.93 -22.27 4.21
CA ALA A 149 1.97 -21.54 5.03
C ALA A 149 0.73 -21.31 4.17
N LYS A 150 -0.23 -22.22 4.31
CA LYS A 150 -1.57 -22.13 3.76
C LYS A 150 -2.26 -20.97 4.49
N CYS A 151 -2.14 -19.76 3.97
CA CYS A 151 -3.01 -18.66 4.37
C CYS A 151 -4.32 -18.86 3.61
N ASP A 152 -5.29 -19.50 4.25
CA ASP A 152 -6.64 -19.69 3.72
C ASP A 152 -7.24 -18.32 3.36
N PHE A 153 -7.21 -18.01 2.05
CA PHE A 153 -7.77 -16.79 1.46
C PHE A 153 -9.27 -16.96 1.12
N ASN A 154 -9.88 -18.08 1.53
CA ASN A 154 -11.26 -18.45 1.19
C ASN A 154 -12.27 -18.13 2.31
N ASN A 155 -12.36 -16.86 2.71
CA ASN A 155 -13.55 -16.41 3.45
C ASN A 155 -14.07 -15.04 3.01
N TYR A 156 -13.80 -14.65 1.76
CA TYR A 156 -14.23 -13.38 1.18
C TYR A 156 -15.58 -13.42 0.44
N LEU A 157 -16.35 -14.50 0.55
CA LEU A 157 -17.69 -14.59 -0.09
C LEU A 157 -18.87 -14.68 0.89
N LEU A 158 -18.65 -14.69 2.21
CA LEU A 158 -19.74 -14.90 3.20
C LEU A 158 -20.15 -13.66 4.00
N LEU A 159 -19.47 -12.51 3.86
CA LEU A 159 -19.79 -11.29 4.62
C LEU A 159 -20.61 -10.24 3.84
N LEU A 160 -21.14 -10.60 2.67
CA LEU A 160 -21.96 -9.69 1.84
C LEU A 160 -23.42 -10.13 1.64
N ILE A 161 -23.93 -11.14 2.38
CA ILE A 161 -25.31 -11.62 2.20
C ILE A 161 -26.22 -11.44 3.43
N GLU A 162 -25.73 -11.07 4.62
CA GLU A 162 -26.61 -10.88 5.81
C GLU A 162 -26.94 -9.40 6.11
N VAL A 163 -27.23 -8.60 5.09
CA VAL A 163 -28.02 -7.36 5.25
C VAL A 163 -28.95 -7.20 4.04
N CYS A 164 -29.93 -8.08 3.94
CA CYS A 164 -31.19 -7.89 3.22
C CYS A 164 -32.29 -8.56 4.04
#